data_AF-A0A8C3EDD3-F1
#
_entry.id   AF-A0A8C3EDD3-F1
#
_cell.length_a   1.000
_cell.length_b   1.000
_cell.length_c   1.000
_cell.angle_alpha   90.00
_cell.angle_beta   90.00
_cell.angle_gamma   90.00
#
_symmetry.space_group_name_H-M   'P 1'
#
loop_
_entity.id
_entity.type
_entity.pdbx_description
1 polymer ?
#
loop_
_entity_poly.entity_id
_entity_poly.type
_entity_poly.pdbx_seq_one_letter_code
_entity_poly.pdbx_strand_id
1 'polypeptide(L)'
;MGRGWGGRGFGGEEGFWGAGMGGADGVLGGPGGRRKGPRRQERGRCHGKQTGPGGRGGDGRRRRRSPGRAQGEPVANSRGAGTSGIHPPAGRMKPLLRCLALATLLSPSLACPSPCSCSTKKNGRLLAECAYRELRDVPRGLSPNVTILTLSANRLGHLSRGSLAEVPELQSLWLGYNHIAAVEPGTFSALLQLKNLDLSHNRLAEFPWQDLRNLSALQILKLSNNRLAGLPRDALRGLRELRSLWLNDNELTTLAQGTFEALPALAQLQLFHNPFNCSCKLFWLKEWADGTSVVISRAGSTLCAAPARLRGRAVTDIPAQLCVAPSAQLTYLSSLANATPRDGLTLTLHCSVAGSPPPEIHWQIRTAGRRVDIHGPTVARDGSAKAGRQRFLAFKNGTMAIPDFGKEDEGTYTCLAVNDVGIRDVSVNVALAGSGNPAEELPRDDPHAGHPGGHSCAKGDELDPSGMGEKLVIVYHVPREARSGAGAAEPRIRLGILLALGLLLCW
;
A
#
# COMPACT_ATOMS: atom_id res chain seq x y z
N MET A 1 -4.36 -39.69 66.79
CA MET A 1 -3.84 -40.60 65.75
C MET A 1 -2.76 -39.87 64.92
N GLY A 2 -1.85 -40.58 64.23
CA GLY A 2 -0.57 -40.05 63.69
C GLY A 2 -0.70 -38.86 62.71
N ARG A 3 0.23 -37.89 62.62
CA ARG A 3 1.71 -37.95 62.34
C ARG A 3 2.01 -38.54 60.94
N GLY A 4 2.84 -37.95 60.06
CA GLY A 4 3.57 -36.67 60.04
C GLY A 4 4.90 -36.73 59.23
N TRP A 5 5.47 -35.56 58.85
CA TRP A 5 6.84 -35.34 58.28
C TRP A 5 7.06 -35.82 56.81
N GLY A 6 8.04 -35.39 56.00
CA GLY A 6 9.14 -34.39 56.04
C GLY A 6 10.18 -34.71 54.91
N GLY A 7 11.12 -33.88 54.42
CA GLY A 7 11.48 -32.47 54.63
C GLY A 7 12.98 -32.17 54.33
N ARG A 8 13.29 -31.15 53.47
CA ARG A 8 14.62 -30.73 52.87
C ARG A 8 14.91 -31.32 51.46
N GLY A 9 15.76 -30.75 50.58
CA GLY A 9 16.51 -29.47 50.56
C GLY A 9 17.92 -29.57 49.90
N PHE A 10 18.43 -28.46 49.33
CA PHE A 10 19.83 -28.17 48.88
C PHE A 10 20.39 -28.67 47.52
N GLY A 11 21.32 -27.85 46.97
CA GLY A 11 22.21 -28.10 45.80
C GLY A 11 21.79 -27.36 44.51
N GLY A 12 22.58 -26.50 43.85
CA GLY A 12 23.97 -26.05 44.06
C GLY A 12 24.89 -26.39 42.87
N GLU A 13 25.76 -25.45 42.47
CA GLU A 13 26.80 -25.54 41.40
C GLU A 13 26.25 -25.52 39.94
N GLU A 14 26.73 -24.71 39.00
CA GLU A 14 28.09 -24.29 38.53
C GLU A 14 28.87 -25.38 37.75
N GLY A 15 29.57 -24.98 36.67
CA GLY A 15 30.37 -25.88 35.80
C GLY A 15 30.03 -25.74 34.29
N PHE A 16 30.51 -24.75 33.53
CA PHE A 16 31.87 -24.55 32.99
C PHE A 16 32.27 -25.48 31.81
N TRP A 17 32.40 -24.86 30.62
CA TRP A 17 33.22 -25.18 29.43
C TRP A 17 33.43 -26.63 28.93
N GLY A 18 33.21 -26.81 27.63
CA GLY A 18 33.70 -27.97 26.86
C GLY A 18 34.01 -27.59 25.40
N ALA A 19 35.22 -27.10 25.14
CA ALA A 19 35.75 -27.03 23.78
C ALA A 19 36.32 -28.41 23.38
N GLY A 20 35.99 -28.89 22.18
CA GLY A 20 36.45 -30.18 21.67
C GLY A 20 36.83 -30.06 20.20
N MET A 21 38.10 -30.32 19.89
CA MET A 21 38.66 -30.27 18.53
C MET A 21 38.30 -31.51 17.70
N GLY A 22 38.45 -31.37 16.39
CA GLY A 22 39.22 -32.36 15.62
C GLY A 22 38.45 -33.53 15.02
N GLY A 23 38.48 -33.62 13.69
CA GLY A 23 37.94 -34.73 12.93
C GLY A 23 38.25 -34.55 11.45
N ALA A 24 39.49 -34.86 11.07
CA ALA A 24 39.91 -34.90 9.67
C ALA A 24 40.05 -36.37 9.24
N ASP A 25 39.32 -36.73 8.19
CA ASP A 25 39.51 -37.83 7.23
C ASP A 25 38.20 -37.84 6.39
N GLY A 26 38.16 -37.87 5.07
CA GLY A 26 39.17 -38.28 4.08
C GLY A 26 38.65 -39.52 3.36
N VAL A 27 38.25 -39.42 2.07
CA VAL A 27 38.21 -40.53 1.09
C VAL A 27 37.74 -40.04 -0.31
N LEU A 28 38.66 -40.18 -1.29
CA LEU A 28 38.55 -40.62 -2.70
C LEU A 28 37.32 -40.29 -3.58
N GLY A 29 37.54 -39.95 -4.88
CA GLY A 29 36.43 -40.04 -5.84
C GLY A 29 36.51 -39.58 -7.32
N GLY A 30 37.65 -39.51 -8.01
CA GLY A 30 37.68 -39.60 -9.49
C GLY A 30 37.24 -38.39 -10.36
N PRO A 31 37.42 -38.45 -11.71
CA PRO A 31 37.56 -37.24 -12.54
C PRO A 31 36.33 -36.87 -13.41
N GLY A 32 35.97 -35.59 -13.43
CA GLY A 32 34.93 -35.00 -14.29
C GLY A 32 35.50 -34.14 -15.44
N GLY A 33 35.06 -34.38 -16.68
CA GLY A 33 35.67 -33.82 -17.89
C GLY A 33 35.41 -32.33 -18.16
N ARG A 34 36.36 -31.69 -18.86
CA ARG A 34 36.24 -30.30 -19.37
C ARG A 34 35.13 -30.21 -20.44
N ARG A 35 34.01 -29.56 -20.13
CA ARG A 35 33.07 -29.05 -21.15
C ARG A 35 33.23 -27.54 -21.34
N LYS A 36 33.21 -27.10 -22.59
CA LYS A 36 33.42 -25.72 -23.04
C LYS A 36 32.23 -24.83 -22.62
N GLY A 37 32.49 -23.69 -22.00
CA GLY A 37 31.48 -22.64 -21.82
C GLY A 37 31.24 -21.86 -23.13
N PRO A 38 30.01 -21.40 -23.41
CA PRO A 38 29.72 -20.56 -24.56
C PRO A 38 30.24 -19.13 -24.35
N ARG A 39 30.64 -18.49 -25.46
CA ARG A 39 31.25 -17.16 -25.47
C ARG A 39 30.24 -16.07 -25.09
N ARG A 40 30.64 -15.14 -24.22
CA ARG A 40 29.99 -13.82 -24.12
C ARG A 40 30.16 -13.10 -25.46
N GLN A 41 29.07 -12.60 -26.03
CA GLN A 41 29.09 -11.75 -27.21
C GLN A 41 29.13 -10.29 -26.76
N GLU A 42 30.16 -9.55 -27.17
CA GLU A 42 30.26 -8.12 -26.92
C GLU A 42 29.16 -7.35 -27.68
N ARG A 43 28.56 -6.35 -27.04
CA ARG A 43 27.81 -5.30 -27.76
C ARG A 43 28.30 -3.93 -27.34
N GLY A 44 28.59 -3.13 -28.36
CA GLY A 44 29.32 -1.87 -28.30
C GLY A 44 28.78 -0.83 -27.32
N ARG A 45 29.73 -0.13 -26.70
CA ARG A 45 29.54 1.10 -25.95
C ARG A 45 29.38 2.27 -26.93
N CYS A 46 28.19 2.87 -27.01
CA CYS A 46 27.99 4.14 -27.73
C CYS A 46 28.06 5.33 -26.75
N HIS A 47 29.01 6.25 -26.97
CA HIS A 47 29.04 7.54 -26.30
C HIS A 47 28.20 8.57 -27.08
N GLY A 48 27.12 9.05 -26.48
CA GLY A 48 26.37 10.21 -26.98
C GLY A 48 26.69 11.46 -26.17
N LYS A 49 27.47 12.39 -26.74
CA LYS A 49 27.51 13.78 -26.27
C LYS A 49 26.23 14.48 -26.73
N GLN A 50 25.58 15.25 -25.85
CA GLN A 50 24.58 16.23 -26.28
C GLN A 50 25.01 17.63 -25.84
N THR A 51 25.22 18.48 -26.84
CA THR A 51 25.37 19.93 -26.73
C THR A 51 24.00 20.59 -26.61
N GLY A 52 23.93 21.75 -25.93
CA GLY A 52 22.73 22.59 -25.95
C GLY A 52 22.43 23.17 -27.33
N PRO A 53 21.32 23.93 -27.46
CA PRO A 53 21.42 25.35 -27.12
C PRO A 53 20.28 25.87 -26.22
N GLY A 54 20.49 27.03 -25.60
CA GLY A 54 19.49 27.72 -24.76
C GLY A 54 18.82 28.91 -25.46
N GLY A 55 17.77 29.49 -24.85
CA GLY A 55 17.10 30.65 -25.47
C GLY A 55 15.89 31.29 -24.75
N ARG A 56 16.14 31.99 -23.63
CA ARG A 56 15.44 33.23 -23.17
C ARG A 56 13.95 33.21 -22.71
N GLY A 57 13.69 34.02 -21.67
CA GLY A 57 12.38 34.64 -21.36
C GLY A 57 11.58 33.94 -20.25
N GLY A 58 11.16 34.60 -19.15
CA GLY A 58 11.37 35.99 -18.74
C GLY A 58 11.13 36.21 -17.24
N ASP A 59 11.58 37.36 -16.72
CA ASP A 59 11.56 37.73 -15.29
C ASP A 59 10.16 38.16 -14.81
N GLY A 60 9.87 37.93 -13.51
CA GLY A 60 8.53 38.02 -12.91
C GLY A 60 8.49 38.63 -11.51
N ARG A 61 9.47 39.45 -11.12
CA ARG A 61 9.45 40.19 -9.84
C ARG A 61 8.21 41.08 -9.70
N ARG A 62 7.37 40.85 -8.68
CA ARG A 62 6.45 41.86 -8.13
C ARG A 62 6.61 42.07 -6.63
N ARG A 63 7.42 43.08 -6.27
CA ARG A 63 7.20 43.87 -5.05
C ARG A 63 6.24 45.01 -5.39
N ARG A 64 5.22 45.28 -4.57
CA ARG A 64 4.91 46.63 -4.01
C ARG A 64 3.60 46.71 -3.21
N ARG A 65 3.67 47.57 -2.18
CA ARG A 65 2.60 48.42 -1.59
C ARG A 65 1.55 47.79 -0.67
N SER A 66 1.77 48.00 0.62
CA SER A 66 0.74 48.49 1.57
C SER A 66 0.13 49.82 1.08
N PRO A 67 -1.12 50.12 1.47
CA PRO A 67 -1.33 51.27 2.36
C PRO A 67 -2.42 51.02 3.43
N GLY A 68 -2.51 51.88 4.44
CA GLY A 68 -3.65 51.91 5.38
C GLY A 68 -3.25 52.33 6.80
N ARG A 69 -3.70 53.52 7.23
CA ARG A 69 -3.41 54.13 8.55
C ARG A 69 -4.71 54.67 9.14
N ALA A 70 -5.14 54.16 10.30
CA ALA A 70 -6.15 54.73 11.19
C ALA A 70 -5.83 54.20 12.60
N GLN A 71 -5.32 55.04 13.52
CA GLN A 71 -6.07 55.93 14.44
C GLN A 71 -6.81 55.16 15.55
N GLY A 72 -6.44 55.42 16.81
CA GLY A 72 -7.02 54.72 17.97
C GLY A 72 -6.29 54.88 19.31
N GLU A 73 -5.83 56.08 19.66
CA GLU A 73 -5.61 56.49 21.06
C GLU A 73 -6.49 57.71 21.34
N PRO A 74 -7.05 57.85 22.55
CA PRO A 74 -6.38 58.73 23.53
C PRO A 74 -6.51 58.27 25.01
N VAL A 75 -5.65 58.77 25.90
CA VAL A 75 -5.97 59.83 26.89
C VAL A 75 -4.80 60.04 27.88
N ALA A 76 -4.09 61.16 27.66
CA ALA A 76 -3.63 62.19 28.62
C ALA A 76 -2.85 61.90 29.93
N ASN A 77 -1.98 62.88 30.19
CA ASN A 77 -1.40 63.34 31.46
C ASN A 77 -0.22 62.54 32.08
N SER A 78 0.83 63.19 32.62
CA SER A 78 1.01 64.62 32.93
C SER A 78 2.47 65.11 32.80
N ARG A 79 2.63 66.44 32.74
CA ARG A 79 3.90 67.19 32.68
C ARG A 79 4.67 67.14 34.02
N GLY A 80 5.98 67.38 33.98
CA GLY A 80 6.78 67.76 35.16
C GLY A 80 8.27 67.87 34.84
N ALA A 81 8.78 69.09 34.66
CA ALA A 81 10.21 69.35 34.39
C ALA A 81 10.95 69.79 35.66
N GLY A 82 12.26 69.55 35.72
CA GLY A 82 13.14 70.05 36.78
C GLY A 82 14.61 69.79 36.44
N THR A 83 15.38 70.84 36.18
CA THR A 83 16.80 70.79 35.79
C THR A 83 17.71 71.49 36.81
N SER A 84 19.01 71.25 36.67
CA SER A 84 20.15 71.99 37.24
C SER A 84 20.65 71.63 38.65
N GLY A 85 21.98 71.68 38.82
CA GLY A 85 22.74 71.38 40.04
C GLY A 85 24.12 70.81 39.71
N ILE A 86 25.18 71.62 39.77
CA ILE A 86 26.53 71.28 39.27
C ILE A 86 27.60 71.36 40.37
N HIS A 87 28.51 70.38 40.37
CA HIS A 87 29.87 70.31 40.98
C HIS A 87 30.07 70.02 42.50
N PRO A 88 31.27 69.50 42.88
CA PRO A 88 31.47 68.61 44.04
C PRO A 88 32.39 69.22 45.13
N PRO A 89 32.87 68.41 46.13
CA PRO A 89 34.28 68.02 46.03
C PRO A 89 34.67 66.61 46.57
N ALA A 90 35.76 66.11 46.00
CA ALA A 90 36.85 65.31 46.57
C ALA A 90 36.60 64.26 47.70
N GLY A 91 36.90 62.99 47.35
CA GLY A 91 38.07 62.33 47.94
C GLY A 91 37.86 61.20 48.96
N ARG A 92 37.95 59.94 48.49
CA ARG A 92 39.06 59.02 48.83
C ARG A 92 39.03 57.77 47.96
N MET A 93 40.17 57.08 47.86
CA MET A 93 40.48 56.17 46.77
C MET A 93 40.92 54.79 47.30
N LYS A 94 40.44 53.73 46.63
CA LYS A 94 40.82 52.29 46.75
C LYS A 94 40.20 51.48 47.91
N PRO A 95 40.07 50.13 47.77
CA PRO A 95 40.17 49.31 46.55
C PRO A 95 38.92 48.47 46.21
N LEU A 96 38.58 48.42 44.93
CA LEU A 96 37.77 47.35 44.33
C LEU A 96 38.54 46.03 44.36
N LEU A 97 38.27 45.13 45.32
CA LEU A 97 38.74 43.74 45.22
C LEU A 97 37.97 42.75 46.13
N ARG A 98 36.65 42.57 45.95
CA ARG A 98 35.91 41.49 46.65
C ARG A 98 34.64 40.94 45.98
N CYS A 99 34.45 41.14 44.67
CA CYS A 99 33.35 40.56 43.88
C CYS A 99 33.86 39.64 42.75
N LEU A 100 34.88 38.82 43.04
CA LEU A 100 35.48 37.87 42.09
C LEU A 100 35.56 36.42 42.66
N ALA A 101 34.66 36.11 43.61
CA ALA A 101 34.60 34.81 44.29
C ALA A 101 33.15 34.28 44.44
N LEU A 102 32.25 34.65 43.51
CA LEU A 102 30.87 34.14 43.45
C LEU A 102 30.37 33.91 42.01
N ALA A 103 31.29 33.87 41.04
CA ALA A 103 31.01 33.61 39.62
C ALA A 103 31.64 32.29 39.12
N THR A 104 32.00 31.38 40.03
CA THR A 104 32.66 30.09 39.74
C THR A 104 31.83 28.87 40.18
N LEU A 105 30.53 29.05 40.45
CA LEU A 105 29.58 27.95 40.74
C LEU A 105 28.34 27.93 39.82
N LEU A 106 28.34 28.72 38.75
CA LEU A 106 27.57 28.41 37.54
C LEU A 106 28.51 27.86 36.45
N SER A 107 29.20 26.78 36.78
CA SER A 107 29.34 25.71 35.78
C SER A 107 27.92 25.40 35.28
N PRO A 108 27.66 25.25 33.97
CA PRO A 108 26.43 24.61 33.54
C PRO A 108 26.52 23.15 33.98
N SER A 109 26.05 22.89 35.20
CA SER A 109 25.84 21.54 35.72
C SER A 109 25.05 20.82 34.65
N LEU A 110 25.65 19.78 34.05
CA LEU A 110 25.03 18.97 33.00
C LEU A 110 23.59 18.72 33.43
N ALA A 111 22.63 19.27 32.68
CA ALA A 111 21.22 19.12 33.01
C ALA A 111 20.92 17.62 32.96
N CYS A 112 20.83 17.04 34.15
CA CYS A 112 20.81 15.61 34.38
C CYS A 112 19.84 15.38 35.54
N PRO A 113 18.68 14.77 35.29
CA PRO A 113 17.71 14.53 36.33
C PRO A 113 18.24 13.51 37.34
N SER A 114 17.92 13.71 38.62
CA SER A 114 18.39 12.86 39.73
C SER A 114 18.18 11.34 39.61
N PRO A 115 17.15 10.79 38.91
CA PRO A 115 17.12 9.35 38.62
C PRO A 115 18.21 8.85 37.67
N CYS A 116 18.87 9.72 36.90
CA CYS A 116 19.82 9.37 35.85
C CYS A 116 21.28 9.71 36.21
N SER A 117 22.22 9.07 35.51
CA SER A 117 23.65 9.41 35.54
C SER A 117 24.09 9.90 34.17
N CYS A 118 24.66 11.10 34.07
CA CYS A 118 25.09 11.68 32.79
C CYS A 118 26.61 11.71 32.69
N SER A 119 27.15 11.21 31.58
CA SER A 119 28.60 11.09 31.37
C SER A 119 29.01 11.27 29.90
N THR A 120 30.17 11.87 29.66
CA THR A 120 30.75 12.00 28.33
C THR A 120 31.57 10.75 27.99
N LYS A 121 31.24 10.08 26.89
CA LYS A 121 32.00 8.93 26.37
C LYS A 121 33.31 9.41 25.71
N LYS A 122 34.27 8.49 25.56
CA LYS A 122 35.61 8.75 24.97
C LYS A 122 35.60 9.40 23.57
N ASN A 123 34.49 9.29 22.84
CA ASN A 123 34.28 9.88 21.51
C ASN A 123 33.51 11.23 21.56
N GLY A 124 33.44 11.89 22.71
CA GLY A 124 32.77 13.18 22.90
C GLY A 124 31.24 13.11 23.02
N ARG A 125 30.62 11.93 22.82
CA ARG A 125 29.16 11.77 22.96
C ARG A 125 28.70 11.84 24.41
N LEU A 126 27.71 12.68 24.69
CA LEU A 126 27.04 12.71 25.99
C LEU A 126 26.01 11.58 26.08
N LEU A 127 26.16 10.72 27.09
CA LEU A 127 25.22 9.68 27.53
C LEU A 127 24.42 10.18 28.73
N ALA A 128 23.10 9.97 28.70
CA ALA A 128 22.23 9.97 29.87
C ALA A 128 21.78 8.52 30.18
N GLU A 129 22.15 8.02 31.36
CA GLU A 129 21.92 6.65 31.81
C GLU A 129 20.82 6.59 32.86
N CYS A 130 19.63 6.19 32.41
CA CYS A 130 18.38 6.15 33.18
C CYS A 130 17.77 4.73 33.27
N ALA A 131 18.53 3.70 32.90
CA ALA A 131 18.07 2.30 32.90
C ALA A 131 18.01 1.70 34.31
N TYR A 132 17.08 0.75 34.54
CA TYR A 132 16.87 0.08 35.82
C TYR A 132 16.52 1.03 36.99
N ARG A 133 15.69 2.05 36.72
CA ARG A 133 15.31 3.13 37.68
C ARG A 133 13.81 3.15 38.01
N GLU A 134 13.07 2.11 37.64
CA GLU A 134 11.61 1.97 37.81
C GLU A 134 10.76 3.10 37.20
N LEU A 135 11.31 3.88 36.27
CA LEU A 135 10.68 5.08 35.73
C LEU A 135 9.35 4.80 35.04
N ARG A 136 8.34 5.63 35.29
CA ARG A 136 7.01 5.57 34.65
C ARG A 136 6.88 6.50 33.45
N ASP A 137 7.70 7.55 33.42
CA ASP A 137 7.73 8.59 32.40
C ASP A 137 9.20 8.93 32.04
N VAL A 138 9.41 9.55 30.88
CA VAL A 138 10.72 10.09 30.50
C VAL A 138 11.08 11.26 31.44
N PRO A 139 12.25 11.25 32.09
CA PRO A 139 12.60 12.27 33.08
C PRO A 139 12.94 13.60 32.39
N ARG A 140 12.39 14.70 32.93
CA ARG A 140 12.60 16.07 32.45
C ARG A 140 13.90 16.68 32.97
N GLY A 141 14.37 17.74 32.34
CA GLY A 141 15.64 18.40 32.66
C GLY A 141 16.85 17.67 32.08
N LEU A 142 16.68 16.99 30.94
CA LEU A 142 17.79 16.41 30.18
C LEU A 142 18.50 17.49 29.35
N SER A 143 19.83 17.43 29.31
CA SER A 143 20.63 18.35 28.50
C SER A 143 20.36 18.16 26.99
N PRO A 144 20.16 19.24 26.21
CA PRO A 144 19.88 19.15 24.77
C PRO A 144 21.03 18.56 23.96
N ASN A 145 22.24 18.51 24.54
CA ASN A 145 23.43 17.90 23.93
C ASN A 145 23.50 16.37 24.15
N VAL A 146 22.51 15.75 24.80
CA VAL A 146 22.47 14.28 25.00
C VAL A 146 22.30 13.60 23.64
N THR A 147 23.28 12.76 23.30
CA THR A 147 23.30 12.01 22.03
C THR A 147 22.94 10.54 22.21
N ILE A 148 23.05 10.01 23.43
CA ILE A 148 22.67 8.65 23.79
C ILE A 148 21.79 8.72 25.03
N LEU A 149 20.58 8.18 24.96
CA LEU A 149 19.66 8.07 26.10
C LEU A 149 19.27 6.61 26.27
N THR A 150 19.54 6.06 27.47
CA THR A 150 19.11 4.71 27.83
C THR A 150 18.07 4.78 28.94
N LEU A 151 16.88 4.28 28.63
CA LEU A 151 15.67 4.19 29.45
C LEU A 151 15.17 2.74 29.52
N SER A 152 16.00 1.77 29.12
CA SER A 152 15.66 0.35 29.15
C SER A 152 15.43 -0.19 30.56
N ALA A 153 14.67 -1.28 30.68
CA ALA A 153 14.36 -1.93 31.97
C ALA A 153 13.73 -0.96 32.99
N ASN A 154 12.69 -0.25 32.55
CA ASN A 154 11.88 0.65 33.38
C ASN A 154 10.39 0.22 33.33
N ARG A 155 9.48 1.08 33.77
CA ARG A 155 8.03 0.86 33.80
C ARG A 155 7.28 1.87 32.91
N LEU A 156 7.92 2.38 31.85
CA LEU A 156 7.32 3.34 30.94
C LEU A 156 6.07 2.72 30.30
N GLY A 157 4.90 3.34 30.47
CA GLY A 157 3.63 2.81 29.93
C GLY A 157 3.19 3.44 28.60
N HIS A 158 3.64 4.67 28.35
CA HIS A 158 3.27 5.47 27.18
C HIS A 158 4.41 6.44 26.85
N LEU A 159 4.45 6.93 25.61
CA LEU A 159 5.32 8.05 25.21
C LEU A 159 4.48 9.16 24.58
N SER A 160 4.48 10.33 25.22
CA SER A 160 3.83 11.54 24.69
C SER A 160 4.71 12.26 23.67
N ARG A 161 4.11 13.03 22.76
CA ARG A 161 4.80 13.80 21.71
C ARG A 161 5.88 14.74 22.24
N GLY A 162 5.71 15.27 23.45
CA GLY A 162 6.67 16.16 24.11
C GLY A 162 7.78 15.45 24.90
N SER A 163 7.68 14.14 25.12
CA SER A 163 8.56 13.40 26.06
C SER A 163 10.05 13.39 25.68
N LEU A 164 10.38 13.62 24.41
CA LEU A 164 11.75 13.64 23.89
C LEU A 164 12.15 15.02 23.32
N ALA A 165 11.33 16.05 23.52
CA ALA A 165 11.54 17.38 22.94
C ALA A 165 12.78 18.11 23.50
N GLU A 166 13.20 17.78 24.73
CA GLU A 166 14.40 18.36 25.36
C GLU A 166 15.71 17.85 24.76
N VAL A 167 15.70 16.75 23.99
CA VAL A 167 16.89 16.02 23.51
C VAL A 167 16.91 15.84 21.98
N PRO A 168 16.93 16.93 21.19
CA PRO A 168 16.83 16.87 19.72
C PRO A 168 18.04 16.21 19.04
N GLU A 169 19.22 16.24 19.67
CA GLU A 169 20.48 15.70 19.12
C GLU A 169 20.67 14.18 19.35
N LEU A 170 19.60 13.46 19.73
CA LEU A 170 19.67 12.01 19.95
C LEU A 170 20.11 11.25 18.71
N GLN A 171 21.15 10.43 18.88
CA GLN A 171 21.67 9.47 17.89
C GLN A 171 21.33 8.03 18.28
N SER A 172 21.17 7.72 19.56
CA SER A 172 20.79 6.38 20.03
C SER A 172 19.80 6.47 21.20
N LEU A 173 18.63 5.84 21.04
CA LEU A 173 17.55 5.79 22.03
C LEU A 173 17.20 4.34 22.36
N TRP A 174 17.39 3.96 23.62
CA TRP A 174 17.15 2.61 24.12
C TRP A 174 15.98 2.62 25.10
N LEU A 175 14.85 2.03 24.70
CA LEU A 175 13.58 1.96 25.42
C LEU A 175 13.12 0.50 25.63
N GLY A 176 14.01 -0.47 25.36
CA GLY A 176 13.67 -1.88 25.43
C GLY A 176 13.40 -2.37 26.86
N TYR A 177 12.61 -3.44 27.00
CA TYR A 177 12.16 -3.95 28.31
C TYR A 177 11.41 -2.89 29.12
N ASN A 178 10.28 -2.42 28.59
CA ASN A 178 9.37 -1.48 29.25
C ASN A 178 7.92 -1.99 29.12
N HIS A 179 6.94 -1.18 29.51
CA HIS A 179 5.51 -1.49 29.40
C HIS A 179 4.80 -0.65 28.33
N ILE A 180 5.53 -0.09 27.36
CA ILE A 180 5.01 0.92 26.43
C ILE A 180 3.95 0.25 25.55
N ALA A 181 2.70 0.68 25.72
CA ALA A 181 1.56 0.20 24.95
C ALA A 181 1.16 1.17 23.82
N ALA A 182 1.44 2.46 23.99
CA ALA A 182 1.11 3.52 23.03
C ALA A 182 2.25 4.56 22.90
N VAL A 183 2.41 5.08 21.69
CA VAL A 183 3.32 6.19 21.37
C VAL A 183 2.52 7.23 20.57
N GLU A 184 2.50 8.46 21.04
CA GLU A 184 1.78 9.54 20.33
C GLU A 184 2.48 9.90 19.00
N PRO A 185 1.72 10.16 17.92
CA PRO A 185 2.24 10.72 16.69
C PRO A 185 3.09 11.99 16.91
N GLY A 186 4.25 12.03 16.28
CA GLY A 186 5.22 13.11 16.35
C GLY A 186 6.31 12.94 17.41
N THR A 187 6.21 11.94 18.31
CA THR A 187 7.20 11.66 19.38
C THR A 187 8.63 11.47 18.87
N PHE A 188 8.81 10.81 17.72
CA PHE A 188 10.14 10.59 17.13
C PHE A 188 10.44 11.53 15.96
N SER A 189 9.43 12.23 15.43
CA SER A 189 9.54 13.00 14.18
C SER A 189 10.59 14.13 14.18
N ALA A 190 10.97 14.65 15.36
CA ALA A 190 11.98 15.69 15.52
C ALA A 190 13.41 15.16 15.64
N LEU A 191 13.62 13.86 15.87
CA LEU A 191 14.91 13.25 16.19
C LEU A 191 15.72 12.93 14.90
N LEU A 192 15.95 13.94 14.07
CA LEU A 192 16.50 13.77 12.72
C LEU A 192 17.91 13.14 12.67
N GLN A 193 18.66 13.19 13.79
CA GLN A 193 19.98 12.58 13.95
C GLN A 193 19.95 11.12 14.42
N LEU A 194 18.76 10.55 14.67
CA LEU A 194 18.60 9.23 15.28
C LEU A 194 19.10 8.12 14.37
N LYS A 195 20.07 7.34 14.86
CA LYS A 195 20.71 6.20 14.17
C LYS A 195 20.27 4.86 14.73
N ASN A 196 19.93 4.80 16.02
CA ASN A 196 19.52 3.58 16.69
C ASN A 196 18.26 3.82 17.52
N LEU A 197 17.21 3.05 17.26
CA LEU A 197 15.98 3.02 18.05
C LEU A 197 15.68 1.58 18.47
N ASP A 198 15.60 1.35 19.78
CA ASP A 198 15.25 0.06 20.36
C ASP A 198 14.02 0.18 21.25
N LEU A 199 12.92 -0.40 20.79
CA LEU A 199 11.62 -0.49 21.48
C LEU A 199 11.25 -1.97 21.74
N SER A 200 12.23 -2.88 21.71
CA SER A 200 11.98 -4.31 21.90
C SER A 200 11.47 -4.66 23.30
N HIS A 201 10.76 -5.77 23.47
CA HIS A 201 10.18 -6.18 24.75
C HIS A 201 9.28 -5.09 25.37
N ASN A 202 8.25 -4.69 24.62
CA ASN A 202 7.23 -3.73 25.03
C ASN A 202 5.83 -4.32 24.76
N ARG A 203 4.79 -3.49 24.68
CA ARG A 203 3.38 -3.91 24.50
C ARG A 203 2.72 -3.20 23.32
N LEU A 204 3.52 -2.74 22.36
CA LEU A 204 3.05 -1.95 21.21
C LEU A 204 2.18 -2.80 20.29
N ALA A 205 0.88 -2.50 20.25
CA ALA A 205 -0.04 -3.02 19.22
C ALA A 205 0.02 -2.18 17.94
N GLU A 206 0.21 -0.87 18.10
CA GLU A 206 0.39 0.10 17.03
C GLU A 206 1.71 0.87 17.21
N PHE A 207 2.21 1.45 16.13
CA PHE A 207 3.42 2.28 16.12
C PHE A 207 3.22 3.44 15.12
N PRO A 208 3.63 4.69 15.45
CA PRO A 208 3.48 5.86 14.58
C PRO A 208 4.49 5.84 13.43
N TRP A 209 4.29 4.94 12.45
CA TRP A 209 5.17 4.74 11.30
C TRP A 209 5.48 6.03 10.51
N GLN A 210 4.56 6.98 10.50
CA GLN A 210 4.73 8.30 9.88
C GLN A 210 5.89 9.12 10.47
N ASP A 211 6.26 8.91 11.74
CA ASP A 211 7.35 9.62 12.39
C ASP A 211 8.72 9.24 11.78
N LEU A 212 8.82 8.02 11.25
CA LEU A 212 10.04 7.50 10.62
C LEU A 212 10.32 8.11 9.25
N ARG A 213 9.34 8.78 8.63
CA ARG A 213 9.40 9.25 7.23
C ARG A 213 10.62 10.12 6.91
N ASN A 214 11.07 10.91 7.88
CA ASN A 214 12.20 11.84 7.72
C ASN A 214 13.48 11.37 8.44
N LEU A 215 13.48 10.22 9.10
CA LEU A 215 14.62 9.72 9.88
C LEU A 215 15.63 8.98 8.97
N SER A 216 16.12 9.66 7.93
CA SER A 216 16.99 9.04 6.92
C SER A 216 18.34 8.55 7.44
N ALA A 217 18.75 9.02 8.62
CA ALA A 217 19.97 8.60 9.32
C ALA A 217 19.79 7.31 10.15
N LEU A 218 18.57 6.77 10.27
CA LEU A 218 18.28 5.59 11.09
C LEU A 218 18.92 4.33 10.49
N GLN A 219 19.78 3.67 11.27
CA GLN A 219 20.56 2.50 10.87
C GLN A 219 20.06 1.20 11.52
N ILE A 220 19.51 1.29 12.73
CA ILE A 220 18.97 0.15 13.48
C ILE A 220 17.59 0.51 14.03
N LEU A 221 16.60 -0.31 13.69
CA LEU A 221 15.25 -0.26 14.26
C LEU A 221 14.90 -1.63 14.83
N LYS A 222 14.68 -1.69 16.15
CA LYS A 222 14.25 -2.91 16.84
C LYS A 222 12.88 -2.71 17.49
N LEU A 223 11.96 -3.57 17.10
CA LEU A 223 10.57 -3.63 17.57
C LEU A 223 10.18 -5.07 17.98
N SER A 224 11.17 -5.96 18.15
CA SER A 224 10.96 -7.37 18.49
C SER A 224 10.32 -7.57 19.86
N ASN A 225 9.55 -8.64 20.07
CA ASN A 225 8.79 -8.85 21.32
C ASN A 225 7.81 -7.69 21.59
N ASN A 226 6.87 -7.48 20.68
CA ASN A 226 5.74 -6.55 20.77
C ASN A 226 4.46 -7.24 20.25
N ARG A 227 3.41 -6.48 19.92
CA ARG A 227 2.10 -6.97 19.47
C ARG A 227 1.68 -6.37 18.13
N LEU A 228 2.66 -6.01 17.30
CA LEU A 228 2.40 -5.32 16.04
C LEU A 228 1.68 -6.26 15.07
N ALA A 229 0.42 -5.97 14.76
CA ALA A 229 -0.40 -6.78 13.87
C ALA A 229 -0.18 -6.46 12.37
N GLY A 230 0.36 -5.29 12.04
CA GLY A 230 0.60 -4.88 10.66
C GLY A 230 1.67 -3.79 10.48
N LEU A 231 2.22 -3.74 9.27
CA LEU A 231 3.20 -2.75 8.81
C LEU A 231 2.68 -2.07 7.53
N PRO A 232 2.43 -0.75 7.53
CA PRO A 232 2.01 -0.02 6.32
C PRO A 232 3.09 -0.08 5.22
N ARG A 233 2.67 -0.19 3.96
CA ARG A 233 3.55 -0.37 2.79
C ARG A 233 4.68 0.66 2.71
N ASP A 234 4.37 1.94 2.90
CA ASP A 234 5.34 3.05 2.81
C ASP A 234 6.05 3.37 4.13
N ALA A 235 5.80 2.63 5.22
CA ALA A 235 6.29 2.93 6.58
C ALA A 235 7.81 3.10 6.68
N LEU A 236 8.57 2.34 5.90
CA LEU A 236 10.03 2.30 5.95
C LEU A 236 10.70 3.13 4.83
N ARG A 237 9.92 3.76 3.95
CA ARG A 237 10.39 4.36 2.69
C ARG A 237 11.39 5.52 2.85
N GLY A 238 11.43 6.15 4.01
CA GLY A 238 12.40 7.21 4.34
C GLY A 238 13.78 6.71 4.79
N LEU A 239 13.89 5.44 5.19
CA LEU A 239 14.98 4.91 6.02
C LEU A 239 16.17 4.41 5.19
N ARG A 240 16.77 5.31 4.41
CA ARG A 240 17.80 4.96 3.41
C ARG A 240 19.06 4.30 3.99
N GLU A 241 19.44 4.65 5.22
CA GLU A 241 20.60 4.09 5.93
C GLU A 241 20.29 2.85 6.78
N LEU A 242 19.05 2.34 6.76
CA LEU A 242 18.63 1.24 7.63
C LEU A 242 19.34 -0.06 7.26
N ARG A 243 20.13 -0.59 8.21
CA ARG A 243 20.97 -1.79 8.05
C ARG A 243 20.40 -3.01 8.76
N SER A 244 19.69 -2.79 9.88
CA SER A 244 19.15 -3.86 10.72
C SER A 244 17.72 -3.54 11.17
N LEU A 245 16.77 -4.41 10.80
CA LEU A 245 15.35 -4.29 11.14
C LEU A 245 14.87 -5.55 11.87
N TRP A 246 14.46 -5.41 13.13
CA TRP A 246 14.02 -6.55 13.95
C TRP A 246 12.53 -6.41 14.28
N LEU A 247 11.71 -7.30 13.71
CA LEU A 247 10.25 -7.36 13.81
C LEU A 247 9.78 -8.77 14.25
N ASN A 248 10.69 -9.64 14.68
CA ASN A 248 10.40 -10.96 15.23
C ASN A 248 9.56 -10.88 16.52
N ASP A 249 8.91 -11.99 16.88
CA ASP A 249 8.07 -12.09 18.08
C ASP A 249 7.02 -10.95 18.14
N ASN A 250 6.15 -10.93 17.13
CA ASN A 250 5.07 -9.96 16.94
C ASN A 250 3.83 -10.66 16.36
N GLU A 251 2.78 -9.90 16.03
CA GLU A 251 1.49 -10.42 15.56
C GLU A 251 1.29 -10.23 14.04
N LEU A 252 2.37 -10.02 13.27
CA LEU A 252 2.30 -9.74 11.83
C LEU A 252 1.75 -10.94 11.04
N THR A 253 0.57 -10.78 10.46
CA THR A 253 -0.03 -11.82 9.60
C THR A 253 0.39 -11.71 8.13
N THR A 254 0.86 -10.55 7.69
CA THR A 254 1.31 -10.32 6.30
C THR A 254 2.22 -9.09 6.21
N LEU A 255 2.85 -8.90 5.05
CA LEU A 255 3.64 -7.72 4.69
C LEU A 255 3.29 -7.30 3.26
N ALA A 256 3.13 -6.01 3.01
CA ALA A 256 2.74 -5.50 1.70
C ALA A 256 3.89 -5.59 0.68
N GLN A 257 3.58 -5.88 -0.58
CA GLN A 257 4.59 -5.93 -1.65
C GLN A 257 5.31 -4.58 -1.80
N GLY A 258 6.63 -4.64 -1.85
CA GLY A 258 7.52 -3.49 -1.93
C GLY A 258 7.91 -2.84 -0.61
N THR A 259 7.49 -3.38 0.54
CA THR A 259 7.86 -2.85 1.88
C THR A 259 9.38 -2.70 2.08
N PHE A 260 10.19 -3.53 1.42
CA PHE A 260 11.66 -3.49 1.53
C PHE A 260 12.38 -2.93 0.29
N GLU A 261 11.68 -2.56 -0.79
CA GLU A 261 12.31 -2.03 -2.02
C GLU A 261 13.05 -0.71 -1.80
N ALA A 262 12.61 0.09 -0.83
CA ALA A 262 13.17 1.41 -0.53
C ALA A 262 14.36 1.38 0.47
N LEU A 263 14.91 0.20 0.79
CA LEU A 263 15.92 -0.01 1.83
C LEU A 263 17.27 -0.50 1.27
N PRO A 264 18.02 0.34 0.53
CA PRO A 264 19.23 -0.08 -0.18
C PRO A 264 20.41 -0.46 0.74
N ALA A 265 20.39 -0.04 2.00
CA ALA A 265 21.42 -0.34 3.00
C ALA A 265 21.10 -1.57 3.88
N LEU A 266 19.94 -2.22 3.69
CA LEU A 266 19.48 -3.31 4.54
C LEU A 266 20.43 -4.51 4.41
N ALA A 267 20.85 -5.05 5.56
CA ALA A 267 21.75 -6.21 5.63
C ALA A 267 21.21 -7.32 6.53
N GLN A 268 20.35 -6.97 7.50
CA GLN A 268 19.78 -7.90 8.48
C GLN A 268 18.29 -7.64 8.67
N LEU A 269 17.50 -8.70 8.57
CA LEU A 269 16.05 -8.68 8.78
C LEU A 269 15.64 -9.85 9.68
N GLN A 270 14.93 -9.57 10.78
CA GLN A 270 14.39 -10.61 11.66
C GLN A 270 12.86 -10.57 11.64
N LEU A 271 12.24 -11.68 11.24
CA LEU A 271 10.79 -11.83 11.08
C LEU A 271 10.22 -13.10 11.73
N PHE A 272 11.07 -13.96 12.32
CA PHE A 272 10.63 -15.21 12.96
C PHE A 272 9.61 -14.97 14.08
N HIS A 273 8.84 -16.01 14.44
CA HIS A 273 7.75 -15.93 15.42
C HIS A 273 6.74 -14.79 15.13
N ASN A 274 6.26 -14.73 13.89
CA ASN A 274 5.08 -13.95 13.50
C ASN A 274 4.04 -14.90 12.89
N PRO A 275 2.72 -14.67 13.09
CA PRO A 275 1.65 -15.55 12.62
C PRO A 275 1.36 -15.39 11.11
N PHE A 276 2.38 -15.51 10.26
CA PHE A 276 2.27 -15.25 8.83
C PHE A 276 1.24 -16.13 8.11
N ASN A 277 0.37 -15.47 7.36
CA ASN A 277 -0.55 -16.10 6.41
C ASN A 277 0.11 -16.13 5.02
N CYS A 278 0.71 -17.28 4.71
CA CYS A 278 1.36 -17.63 3.44
C CYS A 278 0.34 -17.85 2.31
N SER A 279 -0.43 -16.81 2.05
CA SER A 279 -1.25 -16.58 0.87
C SER A 279 -0.42 -15.89 -0.23
N CYS A 280 -1.01 -15.67 -1.40
CA CYS A 280 -0.30 -15.01 -2.50
C CYS A 280 0.07 -13.55 -2.20
N LYS A 281 -0.64 -12.90 -1.28
CA LYS A 281 -0.28 -11.58 -0.74
C LYS A 281 1.09 -11.53 -0.04
N LEU A 282 1.60 -12.68 0.44
CA LEU A 282 2.93 -12.81 1.03
C LEU A 282 3.94 -13.51 0.09
N PHE A 283 3.52 -13.98 -1.09
CA PHE A 283 4.39 -14.73 -1.99
C PHE A 283 5.59 -13.92 -2.50
N TRP A 284 5.42 -12.60 -2.69
CA TRP A 284 6.53 -11.70 -3.03
C TRP A 284 7.68 -11.76 -2.01
N LEU A 285 7.41 -12.06 -0.73
CA LEU A 285 8.44 -12.13 0.31
C LEU A 285 9.35 -13.35 0.11
N LYS A 286 8.82 -14.43 -0.44
CA LYS A 286 9.59 -15.60 -0.90
C LYS A 286 10.51 -15.20 -2.04
N GLU A 287 9.96 -14.58 -3.09
CA GLU A 287 10.74 -14.17 -4.28
C GLU A 287 11.83 -13.16 -3.93
N TRP A 288 11.51 -12.20 -3.05
CA TRP A 288 12.47 -11.24 -2.54
C TRP A 288 13.56 -11.91 -1.69
N ALA A 289 13.21 -12.89 -0.86
CA ALA A 289 14.17 -13.67 -0.07
C ALA A 289 15.13 -14.50 -0.94
N ASP A 290 14.64 -15.08 -2.03
CA ASP A 290 15.46 -15.87 -2.97
C ASP A 290 16.44 -14.99 -3.78
N GLY A 291 16.08 -13.73 -4.03
CA GLY A 291 16.86 -12.80 -4.86
C GLY A 291 17.76 -11.82 -4.10
N THR A 292 17.75 -11.81 -2.77
CA THR A 292 18.44 -10.80 -1.94
C THR A 292 19.70 -11.34 -1.25
N SER A 293 20.64 -10.45 -0.93
CA SER A 293 21.78 -10.74 -0.05
C SER A 293 21.52 -10.41 1.43
N VAL A 294 20.32 -9.90 1.76
CA VAL A 294 19.91 -9.61 3.14
C VAL A 294 19.84 -10.90 3.95
N VAL A 295 20.44 -10.91 5.14
CA VAL A 295 20.34 -12.04 6.07
C VAL A 295 18.97 -12.03 6.74
N ILE A 296 18.07 -12.90 6.26
CA ILE A 296 16.71 -13.06 6.79
C ILE A 296 16.71 -14.13 7.89
N SER A 297 16.85 -13.69 9.14
CA SER A 297 16.96 -14.54 10.34
C SER A 297 18.07 -15.61 10.17
N ARG A 298 18.01 -16.75 10.88
CA ARG A 298 18.65 -17.97 10.34
C ARG A 298 17.68 -18.56 9.31
N ALA A 299 18.16 -18.94 8.13
CA ALA A 299 17.31 -19.48 7.07
C ALA A 299 16.41 -20.61 7.59
N GLY A 300 15.12 -20.60 7.23
CA GLY A 300 14.12 -21.56 7.71
C GLY A 300 13.44 -21.22 9.05
N SER A 301 13.82 -20.15 9.77
CA SER A 301 13.16 -19.78 11.05
C SER A 301 11.91 -18.92 10.92
N THR A 302 11.64 -18.34 9.74
CA THR A 302 10.40 -17.58 9.48
C THR A 302 9.35 -18.51 8.90
N LEU A 303 8.39 -18.94 9.74
CA LEU A 303 7.42 -19.97 9.43
C LEU A 303 6.02 -19.42 9.15
N CYS A 304 5.28 -20.12 8.29
CA CYS A 304 3.86 -19.91 8.04
C CYS A 304 3.02 -20.40 9.22
N ALA A 305 2.08 -19.59 9.71
CA ALA A 305 1.04 -20.02 10.66
C ALA A 305 -0.27 -20.42 9.94
N ALA A 306 -0.54 -19.78 8.79
CA ALA A 306 -1.68 -20.03 7.92
C ALA A 306 -1.25 -20.03 6.43
N PRO A 307 -2.05 -20.58 5.51
CA PRO A 307 -3.20 -21.48 5.75
C PRO A 307 -2.75 -22.81 6.37
N ALA A 308 -3.68 -23.58 6.93
CA ALA A 308 -3.36 -24.83 7.65
C ALA A 308 -2.45 -25.81 6.85
N ARG A 309 -2.68 -25.92 5.54
CA ARG A 309 -1.87 -26.73 4.59
C ARG A 309 -0.39 -26.32 4.46
N LEU A 310 -0.02 -25.12 4.91
CA LEU A 310 1.37 -24.61 4.93
C LEU A 310 1.89 -24.38 6.35
N ARG A 311 1.12 -24.67 7.41
CA ARG A 311 1.51 -24.37 8.80
C ARG A 311 2.83 -25.06 9.15
N GLY A 312 3.77 -24.30 9.70
CA GLY A 312 5.12 -24.78 10.06
C GLY A 312 6.12 -24.86 8.90
N ARG A 313 5.70 -24.59 7.65
CA ARG A 313 6.60 -24.47 6.49
C ARG A 313 7.30 -23.12 6.50
N ALA A 314 8.55 -23.03 6.03
CA ALA A 314 9.23 -21.74 5.90
C ALA A 314 8.61 -20.89 4.77
N VAL A 315 8.64 -19.56 4.94
CA VAL A 315 8.14 -18.60 3.93
C VAL A 315 8.93 -18.69 2.61
N THR A 316 10.23 -19.00 2.67
CA THR A 316 11.09 -19.25 1.49
C THR A 316 10.65 -20.47 0.67
N ASP A 317 9.91 -21.38 1.28
CA ASP A 317 9.63 -22.69 0.68
C ASP A 317 8.21 -22.77 0.11
N ILE A 318 7.47 -21.65 0.04
CA ILE A 318 6.08 -21.61 -0.46
C ILE A 318 6.04 -22.08 -1.93
N PRO A 319 5.22 -23.09 -2.30
CA PRO A 319 5.15 -23.57 -3.68
C PRO A 319 4.60 -22.52 -4.65
N ALA A 320 5.30 -22.30 -5.76
CA ALA A 320 4.94 -21.29 -6.76
C ALA A 320 3.58 -21.54 -7.44
N GLN A 321 3.22 -22.82 -7.64
CA GLN A 321 1.94 -23.23 -8.22
C GLN A 321 0.69 -22.83 -7.40
N LEU A 322 0.87 -22.30 -6.18
CA LEU A 322 -0.23 -21.74 -5.39
C LEU A 322 -0.69 -20.37 -5.88
N CYS A 323 0.15 -19.65 -6.64
CA CYS A 323 -0.05 -18.26 -7.02
C CYS A 323 0.05 -18.11 -8.53
N VAL A 324 -1.11 -18.19 -9.19
CA VAL A 324 -1.26 -18.11 -10.64
C VAL A 324 -2.21 -16.94 -10.95
N ALA A 325 -1.72 -15.98 -11.73
CA ALA A 325 -2.48 -14.83 -12.19
C ALA A 325 -3.75 -15.26 -12.96
N PRO A 326 -4.83 -14.46 -12.92
CA PRO A 326 -6.07 -14.85 -13.56
C PRO A 326 -5.94 -14.84 -15.09
N SER A 327 -6.54 -15.84 -15.73
CA SER A 327 -6.88 -15.83 -17.16
C SER A 327 -8.39 -15.77 -17.32
N ALA A 328 -8.85 -15.09 -18.37
CA ALA A 328 -10.25 -14.98 -18.73
C ALA A 328 -10.43 -15.22 -20.23
N GLN A 329 -11.46 -15.95 -20.61
CA GLN A 329 -11.92 -16.13 -21.98
C GLN A 329 -13.43 -15.88 -22.03
N LEU A 330 -13.91 -15.34 -23.14
CA LEU A 330 -15.30 -14.94 -23.31
C LEU A 330 -15.89 -15.67 -24.50
N THR A 331 -17.02 -16.33 -24.30
CA THR A 331 -17.81 -16.97 -25.36
C THR A 331 -19.25 -16.43 -25.34
N TYR A 332 -19.98 -16.59 -26.44
CA TYR A 332 -21.30 -16.00 -26.59
C TYR A 332 -22.27 -16.92 -27.36
N LEU A 333 -23.55 -16.82 -27.01
CA LEU A 333 -24.66 -17.53 -27.64
C LEU A 333 -25.86 -16.57 -27.76
N SER A 334 -26.62 -16.70 -28.85
CA SER A 334 -27.89 -15.98 -29.05
C SER A 334 -29.02 -16.97 -29.38
N SER A 335 -30.22 -16.74 -28.85
CA SER A 335 -31.33 -17.70 -28.87
C SER A 335 -32.13 -17.76 -30.20
N LEU A 336 -31.65 -17.09 -31.27
CA LEU A 336 -32.34 -16.98 -32.56
C LEU A 336 -32.54 -18.32 -33.31
N ALA A 337 -31.94 -19.42 -32.83
CA ALA A 337 -31.97 -20.70 -33.53
C ALA A 337 -33.31 -21.46 -33.45
N ASN A 338 -34.23 -21.13 -32.52
CA ASN A 338 -35.50 -21.88 -32.32
C ASN A 338 -36.63 -21.07 -31.62
N ALA A 339 -36.54 -19.74 -31.55
CA ALA A 339 -37.51 -18.91 -30.84
C ALA A 339 -38.84 -18.74 -31.60
N THR A 340 -39.98 -18.78 -30.91
CA THR A 340 -41.25 -18.36 -31.50
C THR A 340 -41.33 -16.81 -31.54
N PRO A 341 -42.20 -16.18 -32.34
CA PRO A 341 -42.24 -14.71 -32.49
C PRO A 341 -42.55 -13.89 -31.22
N ARG A 342 -42.75 -14.53 -30.06
CA ARG A 342 -43.00 -13.90 -28.76
C ARG A 342 -41.82 -13.96 -27.80
N ASP A 343 -40.82 -14.78 -28.08
CA ASP A 343 -39.65 -14.95 -27.22
C ASP A 343 -38.55 -13.98 -27.65
N GLY A 344 -38.30 -12.93 -26.86
CA GLY A 344 -37.32 -11.90 -27.17
C GLY A 344 -35.89 -12.46 -27.32
N LEU A 345 -35.09 -11.81 -28.17
CA LEU A 345 -33.68 -12.14 -28.37
C LEU A 345 -32.96 -12.19 -27.01
N THR A 346 -32.49 -13.36 -26.60
CA THR A 346 -31.67 -13.48 -25.38
C THR A 346 -30.21 -13.58 -25.76
N LEU A 347 -29.42 -12.59 -25.36
CA LEU A 347 -27.96 -12.67 -25.45
C LEU A 347 -27.40 -13.32 -24.19
N THR A 348 -26.55 -14.33 -24.38
CA THR A 348 -25.82 -14.99 -23.31
C THR A 348 -24.32 -14.84 -23.55
N LEU A 349 -23.60 -14.26 -22.59
CA LEU A 349 -22.15 -14.16 -22.58
C LEU A 349 -21.62 -15.06 -21.46
N HIS A 350 -20.63 -15.91 -21.72
CA HIS A 350 -20.04 -16.79 -20.72
C HIS A 350 -18.56 -16.48 -20.57
N CYS A 351 -18.16 -16.09 -19.36
CA CYS A 351 -16.77 -15.82 -19.02
C CYS A 351 -16.18 -17.01 -18.25
N SER A 352 -15.32 -17.78 -18.92
CA SER A 352 -14.54 -18.84 -18.29
C SER A 352 -13.24 -18.25 -17.72
N VAL A 353 -13.00 -18.50 -16.44
CA VAL A 353 -11.82 -17.97 -15.73
C VAL A 353 -11.02 -19.07 -15.06
N ALA A 354 -9.70 -18.91 -15.03
CA ALA A 354 -8.80 -19.80 -14.30
C ALA A 354 -7.72 -19.00 -13.57
N GLY A 355 -7.17 -19.56 -12.49
CA GLY A 355 -6.15 -18.91 -11.65
C GLY A 355 -6.08 -19.55 -10.27
N SER A 356 -5.07 -19.18 -9.48
CA SER A 356 -4.91 -19.61 -8.09
C SER A 356 -4.45 -18.42 -7.24
N PRO A 357 -5.22 -17.97 -6.22
CA PRO A 357 -6.54 -18.47 -5.81
C PRO A 357 -7.59 -18.39 -6.94
N PRO A 358 -8.68 -19.17 -6.86
CA PRO A 358 -9.77 -19.12 -7.84
C PRO A 358 -10.27 -17.67 -8.03
N PRO A 359 -10.28 -17.11 -9.25
CA PRO A 359 -10.66 -15.72 -9.46
C PRO A 359 -12.14 -15.46 -9.19
N GLU A 360 -12.45 -14.29 -8.64
CA GLU A 360 -13.78 -13.72 -8.62
C GLU A 360 -14.08 -13.06 -9.97
N ILE A 361 -15.35 -13.15 -10.41
CA ILE A 361 -15.83 -12.56 -11.66
C ILE A 361 -16.62 -11.30 -11.33
N HIS A 362 -16.22 -10.19 -11.93
CA HIS A 362 -16.98 -8.94 -11.94
C HIS A 362 -17.28 -8.55 -13.37
N TRP A 363 -18.48 -8.02 -13.64
CA TRP A 363 -18.86 -7.55 -14.96
C TRP A 363 -18.92 -6.03 -14.97
N GLN A 364 -18.29 -5.40 -15.97
CA GLN A 364 -18.49 -3.98 -16.27
C GLN A 364 -19.23 -3.87 -17.61
N ILE A 365 -20.34 -3.14 -17.60
CA ILE A 365 -21.22 -2.99 -18.75
C ILE A 365 -21.28 -1.51 -19.11
N ARG A 366 -20.97 -1.18 -20.37
CA ARG A 366 -20.95 0.20 -20.89
C ARG A 366 -21.82 0.27 -22.14
N THR A 367 -23.08 0.66 -21.95
CA THR A 367 -24.03 0.90 -23.06
C THR A 367 -24.21 2.41 -23.25
N ALA A 368 -24.88 2.82 -24.34
CA ALA A 368 -25.09 4.23 -24.65
C ALA A 368 -25.78 5.05 -23.53
N GLY A 369 -26.63 4.41 -22.71
CA GLY A 369 -27.42 5.09 -21.66
C GLY A 369 -27.01 4.82 -20.21
N ARG A 370 -26.06 3.91 -19.93
CA ARG A 370 -25.75 3.45 -18.56
C ARG A 370 -24.38 2.76 -18.47
N ARG A 371 -23.77 2.91 -17.30
CA ARG A 371 -22.65 2.09 -16.82
C ARG A 371 -23.13 1.26 -15.64
N VAL A 372 -22.84 -0.05 -15.65
CA VAL A 372 -23.25 -0.97 -14.58
C VAL A 372 -22.07 -1.86 -14.22
N ASP A 373 -21.70 -1.87 -12.94
CA ASP A 373 -20.68 -2.74 -12.37
C ASP A 373 -21.37 -3.79 -11.48
N ILE A 374 -21.13 -5.07 -11.75
CA ILE A 374 -21.76 -6.20 -11.06
C ILE A 374 -20.67 -7.04 -10.40
N HIS A 375 -20.66 -7.05 -9.07
CA HIS A 375 -19.74 -7.84 -8.27
C HIS A 375 -20.42 -9.12 -7.77
N GLY A 376 -20.02 -10.26 -8.34
CA GLY A 376 -20.60 -11.56 -8.00
C GLY A 376 -22.00 -11.82 -8.59
N PRO A 377 -22.66 -12.94 -8.22
CA PRO A 377 -23.90 -13.36 -8.85
C PRO A 377 -25.13 -12.56 -8.38
N THR A 378 -25.94 -12.13 -9.35
CA THR A 378 -27.25 -11.46 -9.14
C THR A 378 -28.40 -12.45 -9.06
N VAL A 379 -28.24 -13.63 -9.68
CA VAL A 379 -29.19 -14.75 -9.62
C VAL A 379 -28.79 -15.70 -8.48
N ALA A 380 -29.77 -16.11 -7.68
CA ALA A 380 -29.61 -17.09 -6.61
C ALA A 380 -29.61 -18.54 -7.14
N ARG A 381 -29.32 -19.49 -6.26
CA ARG A 381 -29.07 -20.90 -6.63
C ARG A 381 -30.33 -21.66 -7.08
N ASP A 382 -31.50 -21.10 -6.78
CA ASP A 382 -32.84 -21.54 -7.16
C ASP A 382 -33.35 -20.88 -8.46
N GLY A 383 -32.53 -20.04 -9.11
CA GLY A 383 -32.93 -19.27 -10.29
C GLY A 383 -33.68 -17.97 -9.97
N SER A 384 -33.96 -17.66 -8.70
CA SER A 384 -34.59 -16.39 -8.32
C SER A 384 -33.59 -15.23 -8.47
N ALA A 385 -34.03 -14.12 -9.07
CA ALA A 385 -33.25 -12.89 -9.06
C ALA A 385 -33.28 -12.27 -7.64
N LYS A 386 -32.13 -11.83 -7.12
CA LYS A 386 -32.08 -11.10 -5.84
C LYS A 386 -32.94 -9.84 -5.92
N ALA A 387 -33.99 -9.80 -5.09
CA ALA A 387 -34.96 -8.72 -4.88
C ALA A 387 -34.83 -7.50 -5.81
N GLY A 388 -35.54 -7.52 -6.93
CA GLY A 388 -35.59 -6.45 -7.93
C GLY A 388 -35.57 -6.99 -9.36
N ARG A 389 -36.16 -6.24 -10.30
CA ARG A 389 -36.19 -6.62 -11.72
C ARG A 389 -34.83 -6.30 -12.37
N GLN A 390 -33.85 -7.18 -12.17
CA GLN A 390 -32.49 -6.98 -12.68
C GLN A 390 -32.41 -7.29 -14.18
N ARG A 391 -31.99 -6.29 -14.97
CA ARG A 391 -31.80 -6.38 -16.44
C ARG A 391 -30.73 -7.39 -16.83
N PHE A 392 -29.66 -7.46 -16.04
CA PHE A 392 -28.42 -8.18 -16.30
C PHE A 392 -28.29 -9.32 -15.28
N LEU A 393 -28.39 -10.57 -15.77
CA LEU A 393 -28.47 -11.76 -14.94
C LEU A 393 -27.10 -12.45 -14.88
N ALA A 394 -26.33 -12.13 -13.84
CA ALA A 394 -25.01 -12.71 -13.58
C ALA A 394 -25.12 -13.96 -12.72
N PHE A 395 -24.56 -15.06 -13.21
CA PHE A 395 -24.58 -16.38 -12.57
C PHE A 395 -23.21 -16.72 -11.97
N LYS A 396 -23.21 -17.58 -10.93
CA LYS A 396 -21.98 -17.99 -10.22
C LYS A 396 -20.98 -18.75 -11.13
N ASN A 397 -21.43 -19.33 -12.23
CA ASN A 397 -20.60 -20.03 -13.21
C ASN A 397 -19.90 -19.08 -14.22
N GLY A 398 -20.04 -17.76 -14.07
CA GLY A 398 -19.47 -16.79 -15.01
C GLY A 398 -20.35 -16.47 -16.22
N THR A 399 -21.57 -16.97 -16.30
CA THR A 399 -22.53 -16.57 -17.34
C THR A 399 -23.21 -15.24 -16.99
N MET A 400 -23.43 -14.40 -18.00
CA MET A 400 -24.30 -13.22 -18.01
C MET A 400 -25.41 -13.48 -19.04
N ALA A 401 -26.68 -13.40 -18.63
CA ALA A 401 -27.82 -13.45 -19.54
C ALA A 401 -28.54 -12.10 -19.60
N ILE A 402 -28.97 -11.74 -20.80
CA ILE A 402 -29.63 -10.47 -21.12
C ILE A 402 -30.87 -10.84 -21.97
N PRO A 403 -32.01 -11.14 -21.32
CA PRO A 403 -33.28 -11.43 -22.01
C PRO A 403 -33.75 -10.22 -22.82
N ASP A 404 -34.58 -10.35 -23.85
CA ASP A 404 -35.15 -9.19 -24.57
C ASP A 404 -34.09 -8.14 -25.01
N PHE A 405 -32.92 -8.57 -25.48
CA PHE A 405 -31.79 -7.72 -25.86
C PHE A 405 -32.18 -6.71 -26.96
N GLY A 406 -32.15 -5.43 -26.61
CA GLY A 406 -32.57 -4.31 -27.45
C GLY A 406 -31.42 -3.38 -27.85
N LYS A 407 -31.77 -2.29 -28.53
CA LYS A 407 -30.80 -1.29 -29.02
C LYS A 407 -30.16 -0.49 -27.88
N GLU A 408 -30.87 -0.37 -26.76
CA GLU A 408 -30.40 0.21 -25.51
C GLU A 408 -29.41 -0.67 -24.73
N ASP A 409 -29.30 -1.95 -25.10
CA ASP A 409 -28.32 -2.90 -24.56
C ASP A 409 -27.04 -2.98 -25.42
N GLU A 410 -26.96 -2.25 -26.54
CA GLU A 410 -25.75 -2.13 -27.35
C GLU A 410 -24.61 -1.46 -26.58
N GLY A 411 -23.39 -2.00 -26.76
CA GLY A 411 -22.19 -1.47 -26.14
C GLY A 411 -21.19 -2.55 -25.72
N THR A 412 -20.27 -2.17 -24.84
CA THR A 412 -19.15 -3.00 -24.42
C THR A 412 -19.47 -3.75 -23.12
N TYR A 413 -19.23 -5.06 -23.15
CA TYR A 413 -19.37 -5.97 -22.02
C TYR A 413 -18.00 -6.51 -21.66
N THR A 414 -17.52 -6.16 -20.47
CA THR A 414 -16.20 -6.56 -19.96
C THR A 414 -16.37 -7.53 -18.80
N CYS A 415 -15.75 -8.69 -18.90
CA CYS A 415 -15.54 -9.60 -17.77
C CYS A 415 -14.18 -9.31 -17.13
N LEU A 416 -14.16 -9.07 -15.82
CA LEU A 416 -12.97 -8.94 -14.99
C LEU A 416 -12.81 -10.19 -14.12
N ALA A 417 -11.71 -10.90 -14.30
CA ALA A 417 -11.25 -11.98 -13.42
C ALA A 417 -10.24 -11.41 -12.42
N VAL A 418 -10.50 -11.52 -11.12
CA VAL A 418 -9.71 -10.89 -10.04
C VAL A 418 -9.27 -11.95 -9.02
N ASN A 419 -7.99 -12.00 -8.66
CA ASN A 419 -7.51 -12.77 -7.51
C ASN A 419 -6.36 -12.05 -6.76
N ASP A 420 -5.84 -12.67 -5.70
CA ASP A 420 -4.74 -12.13 -4.88
C ASP A 420 -3.42 -11.86 -5.65
N VAL A 421 -3.28 -12.39 -6.88
CA VAL A 421 -2.08 -12.23 -7.73
C VAL A 421 -2.25 -11.10 -8.75
N GLY A 422 -3.49 -10.80 -9.18
CA GLY A 422 -3.74 -9.73 -10.14
C GLY A 422 -5.16 -9.69 -10.69
N ILE A 423 -5.32 -8.94 -11.79
CA ILE A 423 -6.57 -8.72 -12.50
C ILE A 423 -6.35 -9.03 -13.97
N ARG A 424 -7.34 -9.67 -14.62
CA ARG A 424 -7.36 -9.85 -16.06
C ARG A 424 -8.75 -9.55 -16.61
N ASP A 425 -8.83 -8.69 -17.61
CA ASP A 425 -10.06 -8.36 -18.31
C ASP A 425 -10.12 -9.01 -19.70
N VAL A 426 -11.36 -9.18 -20.18
CA VAL A 426 -11.71 -9.54 -21.56
C VAL A 426 -13.02 -8.83 -21.92
N SER A 427 -13.08 -8.23 -23.11
CA SER A 427 -14.20 -7.38 -23.54
C SER A 427 -14.72 -7.76 -24.91
N VAL A 428 -16.05 -7.75 -25.06
CA VAL A 428 -16.75 -7.83 -26.36
C VAL A 428 -17.58 -6.56 -26.57
N ASN A 429 -17.60 -6.04 -27.79
CA ASN A 429 -18.50 -4.96 -28.18
C ASN A 429 -19.67 -5.54 -28.97
N VAL A 430 -20.90 -5.33 -28.49
CA VAL A 430 -22.13 -5.95 -29.02
C VAL A 430 -22.99 -4.88 -29.69
N ALA A 431 -23.40 -5.15 -30.93
CA ALA A 431 -24.34 -4.31 -31.69
C ALA A 431 -25.37 -5.16 -32.44
N LEU A 432 -26.57 -4.59 -32.68
CA LEU A 432 -27.61 -5.20 -33.51
C LEU A 432 -27.48 -4.75 -34.96
N ALA A 433 -27.59 -5.69 -35.89
CA ALA A 433 -27.72 -5.40 -37.33
C ALA A 433 -29.09 -5.88 -37.83
N GLY A 434 -29.89 -4.95 -38.34
CA GLY A 434 -31.14 -5.31 -39.02
C GLY A 434 -30.86 -5.82 -40.43
N SER A 435 -31.43 -6.97 -40.81
CA SER A 435 -31.36 -7.45 -42.18
C SER A 435 -32.28 -6.63 -43.10
N GLY A 436 -31.74 -5.55 -43.67
CA GLY A 436 -32.19 -4.99 -44.94
C GLY A 436 -31.23 -5.46 -46.04
N ASN A 437 -31.74 -5.81 -47.23
CA ASN A 437 -30.93 -6.28 -48.35
C ASN A 437 -29.77 -5.31 -48.66
N PRO A 438 -28.49 -5.72 -48.54
CA PRO A 438 -27.35 -4.87 -48.87
C PRO A 438 -27.05 -4.93 -50.39
N ALA A 439 -28.09 -4.76 -51.22
CA ALA A 439 -28.03 -4.87 -52.68
C ALA A 439 -28.25 -3.53 -53.40
N GLU A 440 -28.47 -2.43 -52.67
CA GLU A 440 -28.82 -1.13 -53.26
C GLU A 440 -28.05 0.06 -52.65
N GLU A 441 -26.91 -0.21 -51.99
CA GLU A 441 -25.82 0.77 -51.75
C GLU A 441 -24.52 0.26 -52.39
N LEU A 442 -24.58 -0.09 -53.67
CA LEU A 442 -23.41 -0.09 -54.54
C LEU A 442 -23.27 1.33 -55.12
N PRO A 443 -22.19 2.08 -54.81
CA PRO A 443 -21.83 3.26 -55.59
C PRO A 443 -21.63 2.81 -57.03
N ARG A 444 -22.37 3.41 -57.97
CA ARG A 444 -22.17 3.14 -59.39
C ARG A 444 -20.82 3.74 -59.79
N ASP A 445 -19.95 2.92 -60.38
CA ASP A 445 -18.74 3.40 -61.03
C ASP A 445 -19.10 4.39 -62.13
N ASP A 446 -18.47 5.57 -62.12
CA ASP A 446 -18.50 6.54 -63.22
C ASP A 446 -17.13 6.49 -63.92
N PRO A 447 -17.02 5.87 -65.12
CA PRO A 447 -15.73 5.53 -65.68
C PRO A 447 -15.20 6.63 -66.64
N HIS A 448 -14.50 7.66 -66.14
CA HIS A 448 -13.53 8.44 -66.95
C HIS A 448 -12.61 9.38 -66.13
N ALA A 449 -11.43 8.88 -65.73
CA ALA A 449 -10.17 9.64 -65.66
C ALA A 449 -9.00 8.65 -65.50
N GLY A 450 -7.94 8.76 -66.29
CA GLY A 450 -6.93 7.70 -66.40
C GLY A 450 -5.49 8.09 -66.08
N HIS A 451 -4.68 7.04 -65.87
CA HIS A 451 -3.23 6.97 -66.07
C HIS A 451 -2.30 7.49 -64.92
N PRO A 452 -1.06 6.95 -64.80
CA PRO A 452 -0.67 6.26 -63.56
C PRO A 452 0.73 6.61 -63.01
N GLY A 453 1.06 6.13 -61.79
CA GLY A 453 2.47 6.12 -61.35
C GLY A 453 2.75 5.69 -59.90
N GLY A 454 3.54 4.61 -59.75
CA GLY A 454 4.75 4.65 -58.90
C GLY A 454 4.72 4.26 -57.41
N HIS A 455 4.89 2.96 -57.15
CA HIS A 455 5.76 2.37 -56.09
C HIS A 455 5.65 2.74 -54.57
N SER A 456 5.28 1.69 -53.81
CA SER A 456 6.04 1.12 -52.66
C SER A 456 6.01 1.76 -51.25
N CYS A 457 5.17 1.14 -50.40
CA CYS A 457 5.46 0.60 -49.06
C CYS A 457 6.23 1.41 -47.97
N ALA A 458 5.47 1.68 -46.91
CA ALA A 458 5.77 1.41 -45.49
C ALA A 458 6.80 2.26 -44.70
N LYS A 459 6.25 2.97 -43.71
CA LYS A 459 6.81 3.06 -42.35
C LYS A 459 5.66 3.01 -41.35
N GLY A 460 5.76 2.17 -40.33
CA GLY A 460 4.69 1.94 -39.37
C GLY A 460 4.80 2.85 -38.14
N ASP A 461 3.65 3.28 -37.62
CA ASP A 461 3.51 3.82 -36.28
C ASP A 461 3.09 2.72 -35.29
N GLU A 462 3.46 2.93 -34.02
CA GLU A 462 3.41 1.94 -32.94
C GLU A 462 1.96 1.44 -32.66
N LEU A 463 1.78 0.11 -32.68
CA LEU A 463 0.52 -0.52 -32.26
C LEU A 463 0.43 -0.57 -30.72
N ASP A 464 -0.45 0.25 -30.15
CA ASP A 464 -0.96 0.07 -28.79
C ASP A 464 -1.75 -1.26 -28.72
N PRO A 465 -1.33 -2.24 -27.89
CA PRO A 465 -1.96 -3.56 -27.84
C PRO A 465 -3.30 -3.58 -27.08
N SER A 466 -3.82 -2.43 -26.65
CA SER A 466 -5.00 -2.32 -25.77
C SER A 466 -6.35 -2.22 -26.50
N GLY A 467 -6.37 -2.26 -27.84
CA GLY A 467 -7.47 -1.70 -28.65
C GLY A 467 -8.34 -2.63 -29.49
N MET A 468 -8.07 -3.94 -29.58
CA MET A 468 -8.94 -4.88 -30.34
C MET A 468 -9.90 -5.65 -29.44
N GLY A 469 -10.96 -5.00 -28.99
CA GLY A 469 -12.14 -5.71 -28.47
C GLY A 469 -12.84 -6.44 -29.62
N GLU A 470 -13.15 -7.74 -29.44
CA GLU A 470 -13.91 -8.50 -30.44
C GLU A 470 -15.29 -7.84 -30.66
N LYS A 471 -15.66 -7.63 -31.93
CA LYS A 471 -16.93 -7.01 -32.30
C LYS A 471 -17.95 -8.09 -32.64
N LEU A 472 -18.89 -8.34 -31.75
CA LEU A 472 -20.04 -9.20 -31.98
C LEU A 472 -21.17 -8.39 -32.61
N VAL A 473 -21.54 -8.75 -33.85
CA VAL A 473 -22.70 -8.20 -34.53
C VAL A 473 -23.79 -9.27 -34.57
N ILE A 474 -24.90 -9.01 -33.89
CA ILE A 474 -26.06 -9.93 -33.87
C ILE A 474 -27.00 -9.49 -34.99
N VAL A 475 -27.08 -10.28 -36.06
CA VAL A 475 -28.01 -10.05 -37.16
C VAL A 475 -29.37 -10.63 -36.78
N TYR A 476 -30.43 -9.83 -36.89
CA TYR A 476 -31.80 -10.26 -36.65
C TYR A 476 -32.68 -9.95 -37.87
N HIS A 477 -33.52 -10.92 -38.24
CA HIS A 477 -34.54 -10.74 -39.27
C HIS A 477 -35.83 -10.26 -38.60
N VAL A 478 -36.29 -9.07 -38.98
CA VAL A 478 -37.61 -8.57 -38.61
C VAL A 478 -38.62 -9.11 -39.62
N PRO A 479 -39.63 -9.91 -39.22
CA PRO A 479 -40.72 -10.30 -40.11
C PRO A 479 -41.42 -9.06 -40.67
N ARG A 480 -41.71 -9.07 -41.97
CA ARG A 480 -42.05 -7.85 -42.74
C ARG A 480 -43.52 -7.42 -42.60
N GLU A 481 -44.05 -7.35 -41.37
CA GLU A 481 -45.44 -7.00 -41.08
C GLU A 481 -45.57 -5.87 -40.04
N ALA A 482 -45.20 -4.65 -40.44
CA ALA A 482 -45.53 -3.41 -39.69
C ALA A 482 -45.57 -2.15 -40.58
N ARG A 483 -45.87 -2.28 -41.88
CA ARG A 483 -45.96 -1.15 -42.84
C ARG A 483 -47.11 -1.27 -43.84
N SER A 484 -48.32 -1.51 -43.33
CA SER A 484 -49.58 -1.19 -44.01
C SER A 484 -50.61 -0.78 -42.97
N GLY A 485 -50.96 0.51 -42.91
CA GLY A 485 -51.82 1.02 -41.83
C GLY A 485 -51.90 2.54 -41.70
N ALA A 486 -51.83 3.28 -42.81
CA ALA A 486 -52.05 4.72 -42.81
C ALA A 486 -52.73 5.17 -44.11
N GLY A 487 -53.90 5.80 -44.00
CA GLY A 487 -54.44 6.66 -45.06
C GLY A 487 -55.47 6.06 -46.02
N ALA A 488 -56.65 5.69 -45.51
CA ALA A 488 -57.89 5.77 -46.29
C ALA A 488 -59.04 6.22 -45.37
N ALA A 489 -59.61 7.39 -45.63
CA ALA A 489 -60.94 7.77 -45.14
C ALA A 489 -62.01 7.05 -46.01
N GLU A 490 -63.29 6.92 -45.67
CA GLU A 490 -64.18 7.87 -44.99
C GLU A 490 -65.36 7.10 -44.28
N PRO A 491 -66.60 7.62 -43.97
CA PRO A 491 -67.08 7.48 -42.58
C PRO A 491 -68.45 6.80 -42.36
N ARG A 492 -68.70 6.46 -41.08
CA ARG A 492 -70.00 6.41 -40.36
C ARG A 492 -71.19 5.65 -40.99
N ILE A 493 -71.57 4.55 -40.31
CA ILE A 493 -72.99 4.31 -39.94
C ILE A 493 -73.06 4.04 -38.42
N ARG A 494 -74.01 4.68 -37.74
CA ARG A 494 -74.37 4.37 -36.34
C ARG A 494 -75.38 3.22 -36.33
N LEU A 495 -75.20 2.25 -35.43
CA LEU A 495 -76.34 1.65 -34.74
C LEU A 495 -75.91 1.14 -33.36
N GLY A 496 -76.53 1.68 -32.32
CA GLY A 496 -76.63 1.02 -31.03
C GLY A 496 -78.10 0.63 -30.77
N ILE A 497 -78.35 0.07 -29.60
CA ILE A 497 -79.64 -0.43 -29.07
C ILE A 497 -79.91 -1.91 -29.42
N LEU A 498 -80.34 -2.65 -28.39
CA LEU A 498 -80.60 -4.10 -28.28
C LEU A 498 -79.34 -5.00 -28.38
N LEU A 499 -79.10 -5.97 -27.50
CA LEU A 499 -79.86 -6.48 -26.34
C LEU A 499 -78.90 -6.92 -25.22
N ALA A 500 -79.23 -6.59 -23.98
CA ALA A 500 -78.71 -7.29 -22.81
C ALA A 500 -79.79 -8.26 -22.32
N LEU A 501 -79.47 -9.55 -22.15
CA LEU A 501 -80.14 -10.52 -21.27
C LEU A 501 -79.51 -11.91 -21.35
N GLY A 502 -79.15 -12.49 -20.19
CA GLY A 502 -78.75 -13.88 -20.01
C GLY A 502 -77.25 -14.19 -20.26
N LEU A 503 -76.54 -14.93 -19.40
CA LEU A 503 -76.86 -15.40 -18.05
C LEU A 503 -75.62 -15.33 -17.14
N LEU A 504 -75.84 -14.90 -15.90
CA LEU A 504 -75.13 -15.43 -14.75
C LEU A 504 -76.01 -16.53 -14.16
N LEU A 505 -75.48 -17.75 -13.97
CA LEU A 505 -75.72 -18.68 -12.85
C LEU A 505 -75.25 -20.11 -13.19
N CYS A 506 -74.43 -20.67 -12.31
CA CYS A 506 -74.39 -22.10 -11.92
C CYS A 506 -74.43 -23.20 -13.00
N TRP A 507 -73.26 -23.65 -13.46
CA TRP A 507 -72.59 -24.88 -12.96
C TRP A 507 -71.13 -24.95 -13.45
#